data_AF-A0A2V9TFU4-F1
#
_entry.id   AF-A0A2V9TFU4-F1
#
_cell.length_a   1.000
_cell.length_b   1.000
_cell.length_c   1.000
_cell.angle_alpha   90.00
_cell.angle_beta   90.00
_cell.angle_gamma   90.00
#
_symmetry.space_group_name_H-M   'P 1'
#
loop_
_entity.id
_entity.type
_entity.pdbx_description
1 polymer ?
#
loop_
_entity_poly.entity_id
_entity_poly.type
_entity_poly.pdbx_seq_one_letter_code
_entity_poly.pdbx_strand_id
1 'polypeptide(L)'
;MLSRRSFLMQLSGAVAVAEAFPRSLWAEDKAVHVPGKEGMIVRSARFLDLEMPMEDLKIWITPLPHFFVRNHMHEPSTLDPSTWALTISGEVESPLTLSLADLKKLELHSVINTLECAGNGRAFQQPHVPGVQWERGAVGTARFSGPRMRDLLQRARVKSTGKHVMFRGLDEVPGKVPAFIRSIPLEKATDADTLVALEMNNAP
;
A
#
# COMPACT_ATOMS: atom_id res chain seq x y z
N MET A 1 -40.17 -57.51 4.88
CA MET A 1 -38.96 -57.41 4.03
C MET A 1 -39.35 -56.70 2.75
N LEU A 2 -38.96 -55.43 2.59
CA LEU A 2 -39.22 -54.66 1.37
C LEU A 2 -38.13 -55.00 0.36
N SER A 3 -38.52 -55.33 -0.87
CA SER A 3 -37.59 -55.81 -1.90
C SER A 3 -36.79 -54.65 -2.50
N ARG A 4 -35.57 -54.92 -2.96
CA ARG A 4 -34.67 -53.94 -3.60
C ARG A 4 -35.29 -53.20 -4.79
N ARG A 5 -36.38 -53.71 -5.39
CA ARG A 5 -37.11 -53.06 -6.48
C ARG A 5 -38.04 -51.93 -6.03
N SER A 6 -38.57 -51.95 -4.81
CA SER A 6 -39.48 -50.88 -4.33
C SER A 6 -38.74 -49.62 -3.87
N PHE A 7 -37.44 -49.71 -3.58
CA PHE A 7 -36.62 -48.56 -3.18
C PHE A 7 -36.22 -47.67 -4.37
N LEU A 8 -36.06 -48.24 -5.56
CA LEU A 8 -35.64 -47.51 -6.76
C LEU A 8 -36.80 -46.80 -7.49
N MET A 9 -38.06 -47.17 -7.24
CA MET A 9 -39.22 -46.53 -7.88
C MET A 9 -39.76 -45.29 -7.13
N GLN A 10 -39.22 -44.94 -5.96
CA GLN A 10 -39.61 -43.72 -5.23
C GLN A 10 -38.71 -42.50 -5.51
N LEU A 11 -37.71 -42.60 -6.40
CA LEU A 11 -36.76 -41.52 -6.68
C LEU A 11 -36.98 -40.79 -8.02
N SER A 12 -38.03 -41.11 -8.76
CA SER A 12 -38.33 -40.51 -10.08
C SER A 12 -39.49 -39.50 -10.08
N GLY A 13 -39.77 -38.86 -8.94
CA GLY A 13 -40.73 -37.76 -8.82
C GLY A 13 -40.03 -36.45 -8.51
N ALA A 14 -39.58 -35.75 -9.56
CA ALA A 14 -39.01 -34.42 -9.46
C ALA A 14 -40.05 -33.42 -8.93
N VAL A 15 -39.77 -32.80 -7.79
CA VAL A 15 -40.03 -31.37 -7.62
C VAL A 15 -38.66 -30.72 -7.55
N ALA A 16 -38.22 -30.21 -8.69
CA ALA A 16 -37.19 -29.20 -8.73
C ALA A 16 -37.74 -28.00 -7.97
N VAL A 17 -37.48 -27.94 -6.66
CA VAL A 17 -37.40 -26.66 -5.98
C VAL A 17 -36.14 -26.05 -6.57
N ALA A 18 -36.30 -25.36 -7.70
CA ALA A 18 -35.42 -24.27 -8.02
C ALA A 18 -35.55 -23.33 -6.82
N GLU A 19 -34.70 -23.54 -5.81
CA GLU A 19 -34.36 -22.49 -4.90
C GLU A 19 -33.91 -21.38 -5.84
N ALA A 20 -34.79 -20.39 -5.99
CA ALA A 20 -34.42 -19.08 -6.45
C ALA A 20 -33.44 -18.54 -5.41
N PHE A 21 -32.23 -19.11 -5.38
CA PHE A 21 -31.06 -18.39 -4.96
C PHE A 21 -31.16 -17.08 -5.71
N PRO A 22 -31.25 -15.95 -5.00
CA PRO A 22 -31.24 -14.67 -5.68
C PRO A 22 -29.96 -14.66 -6.50
N ARG A 23 -30.10 -14.76 -7.83
CA ARG A 23 -29.02 -14.50 -8.79
C ARG A 23 -28.55 -13.04 -8.69
N SER A 24 -29.11 -12.26 -7.77
CA SER A 24 -28.76 -10.90 -7.36
C SER A 24 -27.91 -10.81 -6.08
N LEU A 25 -27.25 -11.89 -5.64
CA LEU A 25 -26.17 -11.81 -4.63
C LEU A 25 -24.79 -11.52 -5.24
N TRP A 26 -24.75 -11.12 -6.51
CA TRP A 26 -23.63 -10.31 -6.98
C TRP A 26 -23.90 -8.98 -6.32
N ALA A 27 -23.13 -8.69 -5.26
CA ALA A 27 -23.14 -7.39 -4.62
C ALA A 27 -23.27 -6.36 -5.74
N GLU A 28 -24.28 -5.48 -5.66
CA GLU A 28 -24.12 -4.20 -6.32
C GLU A 28 -22.72 -3.74 -5.92
N ASP A 29 -21.82 -3.65 -6.91
CA ASP A 29 -20.55 -2.95 -6.76
C ASP A 29 -20.96 -1.52 -6.42
N LYS A 30 -21.25 -1.28 -5.14
CA LYS A 30 -21.28 0.05 -4.58
C LYS A 30 -19.84 0.47 -4.67
N ALA A 31 -19.50 1.06 -5.81
CA ALA A 31 -18.23 1.69 -6.05
C ALA A 31 -17.93 2.53 -4.81
N VAL A 32 -16.92 2.10 -4.05
CA VAL A 32 -16.54 2.79 -2.84
C VAL A 32 -16.01 4.14 -3.30
N HIS A 33 -16.79 5.19 -3.06
CA HIS A 33 -16.37 6.54 -3.39
C HIS A 33 -15.29 6.95 -2.40
N VAL A 34 -14.11 7.23 -2.93
CA VAL A 34 -12.98 7.77 -2.18
C VAL A 34 -12.80 9.21 -2.64
N PRO A 35 -13.07 10.21 -1.77
CA PRO A 35 -12.95 11.62 -2.14
C PRO A 35 -11.57 11.97 -2.70
N GLY A 36 -11.52 12.68 -3.84
CA GLY A 36 -10.26 13.09 -4.47
C GLY A 36 -9.50 11.97 -5.19
N LYS A 37 -10.12 10.78 -5.32
CA LYS A 37 -9.61 9.60 -6.01
C LYS A 37 -10.61 9.12 -7.08
N GLU A 38 -11.32 10.05 -7.70
CA GLU A 38 -12.28 9.78 -8.76
C GLU A 38 -11.57 9.05 -9.92
N GLY A 39 -12.21 8.03 -10.51
CA GLY A 39 -11.64 7.26 -11.61
C GLY A 39 -10.63 6.17 -11.20
N MET A 40 -10.22 6.09 -9.93
CA MET A 40 -9.39 5.00 -9.44
C MET A 40 -10.15 3.68 -9.35
N ILE A 41 -9.44 2.56 -9.54
CA ILE A 41 -10.02 1.22 -9.43
C ILE A 41 -9.83 0.72 -7.98
N VAL A 42 -10.92 0.46 -7.27
CA VAL A 42 -10.87 -0.05 -5.90
C VAL A 42 -10.55 -1.55 -5.92
N ARG A 43 -9.38 -1.95 -5.41
CA ARG A 43 -8.99 -3.37 -5.29
C ARG A 43 -9.27 -3.95 -3.91
N SER A 44 -9.29 -3.11 -2.88
CA SER A 44 -9.74 -3.47 -1.53
C SER A 44 -10.27 -2.24 -0.81
N ALA A 45 -11.42 -2.38 -0.16
CA ALA A 45 -12.01 -1.36 0.70
C ALA A 45 -11.71 -1.58 2.20
N ARG A 46 -11.17 -2.75 2.58
CA ARG A 46 -10.86 -3.08 3.98
C ARG A 46 -9.62 -2.31 4.46
N PHE A 47 -8.52 -2.55 3.78
CA PHE A 47 -7.40 -1.63 3.75
C PHE A 47 -7.42 -1.03 2.36
N LEU A 48 -7.42 0.30 2.30
CA LEU A 48 -7.68 1.00 1.05
C LEU A 48 -6.54 0.71 0.06
N ASP A 49 -6.84 -0.07 -0.97
CA ASP A 49 -5.94 -0.35 -2.07
C ASP A 49 -6.60 0.13 -3.36
N LEU A 50 -5.97 1.10 -4.02
CA LEU A 50 -6.47 1.75 -5.23
C LEU A 50 -5.46 1.56 -6.37
N GLU A 51 -5.95 1.09 -7.50
CA GLU A 51 -5.15 0.91 -8.72
C GLU A 51 -5.37 2.08 -9.69
N MET A 52 -4.28 2.55 -10.29
CA MET A 52 -4.30 3.59 -11.31
C MET A 52 -5.04 3.11 -12.57
N PRO A 53 -5.89 3.93 -13.21
CA PRO A 53 -6.47 3.60 -14.50
C PRO A 53 -5.38 3.44 -15.57
N MET A 54 -5.53 2.45 -16.44
CA MET A 54 -4.51 2.09 -17.44
C MET A 54 -4.22 3.23 -18.44
N GLU A 55 -5.20 4.09 -18.66
CA GLU A 55 -5.10 5.25 -19.54
C GLU A 55 -4.01 6.23 -19.09
N ASP A 56 -3.66 6.24 -17.80
CA ASP A 56 -2.66 7.15 -17.24
C ASP A 56 -1.22 6.65 -17.38
N LEU A 57 -0.99 5.38 -17.75
CA LEU A 57 0.36 4.87 -18.05
C LEU A 57 1.04 5.63 -19.20
N LYS A 58 0.27 6.33 -20.04
CA LYS A 58 0.81 7.18 -21.12
C LYS A 58 1.36 8.51 -20.62
N ILE A 59 1.09 8.88 -19.36
CA ILE A 59 1.53 10.13 -18.76
C ILE A 59 2.85 9.87 -18.02
N TRP A 60 3.90 10.64 -18.35
CA TRP A 60 5.23 10.44 -17.77
C TRP A 60 5.25 10.60 -16.24
N ILE A 61 4.58 11.63 -15.73
CA ILE A 61 4.37 11.85 -14.30
C ILE A 61 2.90 11.58 -14.00
N THR A 62 2.64 10.51 -13.26
CA THR A 62 1.29 10.11 -12.86
C THR A 62 0.62 11.24 -12.06
N PRO A 63 -0.60 11.67 -12.43
CA PRO A 63 -1.36 12.66 -11.65
C PRO A 63 -1.56 12.20 -10.20
N LEU A 64 -1.42 13.09 -9.22
CA LEU A 64 -1.54 12.74 -7.79
C LEU A 64 -2.87 12.06 -7.41
N PRO A 65 -4.04 12.51 -7.93
CA PRO A 65 -5.30 11.79 -7.69
C PRO A 65 -5.25 10.34 -8.18
N HIS A 66 -4.45 10.06 -9.21
CA HIS A 66 -4.40 8.74 -9.84
C HIS A 66 -3.18 7.90 -9.47
N PHE A 67 -2.28 8.38 -8.63
CA PHE A 67 -1.19 7.56 -8.12
C PHE A 67 -1.74 6.43 -7.24
N PHE A 68 -1.34 5.19 -7.53
CA PHE A 68 -1.85 4.00 -6.85
C PHE A 68 -1.63 4.07 -5.34
N VAL A 69 -2.57 3.52 -4.57
CA VAL A 69 -2.53 3.48 -3.11
C VAL A 69 -2.44 2.04 -2.68
N ARG A 70 -1.47 1.70 -1.82
CA ARG A 70 -1.34 0.36 -1.24
C ARG A 70 -1.19 0.42 0.27
N ASN A 71 -2.18 -0.08 0.99
CA ASN A 71 -2.21 -0.08 2.45
C ASN A 71 -2.29 -1.51 3.03
N HIS A 72 -1.33 -1.87 3.90
CA HIS A 72 -1.41 -3.15 4.65
C HIS A 72 -2.27 -3.04 5.92
N MET A 73 -2.41 -1.82 6.45
CA MET A 73 -3.05 -1.48 7.72
C MET A 73 -3.91 -0.23 7.51
N HIS A 74 -4.62 0.23 8.55
CA HIS A 74 -5.33 1.50 8.44
C HIS A 74 -4.37 2.68 8.49
N GLU A 75 -4.69 3.74 7.74
CA GLU A 75 -4.08 5.05 7.93
C GLU A 75 -4.36 5.55 9.35
N PRO A 76 -3.47 6.37 9.92
CA PRO A 76 -3.70 6.95 11.25
C PRO A 76 -5.01 7.74 11.24
N SER A 77 -5.91 7.44 12.18
CA SER A 77 -7.22 8.07 12.31
C SER A 77 -7.12 9.58 12.59
N THR A 78 -6.01 9.99 13.19
CA THR A 78 -5.66 11.39 13.44
C THR A 78 -4.19 11.61 13.11
N LEU A 79 -3.90 12.74 12.46
CA LEU A 79 -2.54 13.17 12.18
C LEU A 79 -2.49 14.69 12.36
N ASP A 80 -1.77 15.15 13.37
CA ASP A 80 -1.52 16.57 13.59
C ASP A 80 -0.07 16.90 13.15
N PRO A 81 0.11 17.63 12.03
CA PRO A 81 1.43 17.99 11.53
C PRO A 81 2.29 18.79 12.53
N SER A 82 1.66 19.46 13.51
CA SER A 82 2.37 20.27 14.51
C SER A 82 3.02 19.43 15.61
N THR A 83 2.51 18.22 15.87
CA THR A 83 3.06 17.29 16.86
C THR A 83 3.81 16.10 16.24
N TRP A 84 3.73 15.95 14.91
CA TRP A 84 4.44 14.91 14.19
C TRP A 84 5.97 15.07 14.31
N ALA A 85 6.66 13.95 14.49
CA ALA A 85 8.12 13.91 14.51
C ALA A 85 8.71 12.63 13.89
N LEU A 86 9.86 12.78 13.24
CA LEU A 86 10.73 11.69 12.81
C LEU A 86 11.79 11.43 13.87
N THR A 87 11.86 10.19 14.36
CA THR A 87 12.91 9.76 15.30
C THR A 87 13.90 8.83 14.61
N ILE A 88 15.20 9.13 14.73
CA ILE A 88 16.31 8.27 14.32
C ILE A 88 17.04 7.79 15.58
N SER A 89 17.10 6.48 15.77
CA SER A 89 17.68 5.83 16.95
C SER A 89 18.29 4.47 16.59
N GLY A 90 18.76 3.71 17.59
CA GLY A 90 19.40 2.41 17.40
C GLY A 90 20.92 2.49 17.31
N GLU A 91 21.50 1.97 16.23
CA GLU A 91 22.96 1.90 16.00
C GLU A 91 23.55 3.25 15.56
N VAL A 92 23.32 4.29 16.36
CA VAL A 92 23.75 5.67 16.13
C VAL A 92 24.37 6.24 17.40
N GLU A 93 25.36 7.12 17.28
CA GLU A 93 26.00 7.78 18.43
C GLU A 93 25.20 8.98 18.93
N SER A 94 24.38 9.60 18.08
CA SER A 94 23.60 10.80 18.39
C SER A 94 22.16 10.63 17.91
N PRO A 95 21.29 9.93 18.67
CA PRO A 95 19.87 9.84 18.36
C PRO A 95 19.26 11.24 18.20
N LEU A 96 18.33 11.39 17.25
CA LEU A 96 17.70 12.67 16.96
C LEU A 96 16.21 12.52 16.68
N THR A 97 15.47 13.56 17.06
CA THR A 97 14.04 13.70 16.79
C THR A 97 13.83 15.03 16.09
N LEU A 98 13.22 15.01 14.91
CA LEU A 98 12.98 16.19 14.07
C LEU A 98 11.48 16.37 13.88
N SER A 99 10.98 17.58 14.14
CA SER A 99 9.61 17.92 13.77
C SER A 99 9.45 18.04 12.25
N LEU A 100 8.22 18.04 11.75
CA LEU A 100 7.97 18.35 10.34
C LEU A 100 8.50 19.73 9.95
N ALA A 101 8.40 20.72 10.85
CA ALA A 101 8.94 22.06 10.64
C ALA A 101 10.46 22.07 10.53
N ASP A 102 11.17 21.19 11.25
CA ASP A 102 12.62 21.08 11.15
C ASP A 102 13.05 20.42 9.85
N LEU A 103 12.33 19.38 9.40
CA LEU A 103 12.59 18.74 8.10
C LEU A 103 12.42 19.72 6.93
N LYS A 104 11.40 20.59 6.99
CA LYS A 104 11.14 21.63 5.96
C LYS A 104 12.23 22.70 5.86
N LYS A 105 13.08 22.87 6.89
CA LYS A 105 14.22 23.81 6.86
C LYS A 105 15.47 23.21 6.23
N LEU A 106 15.49 21.90 5.98
CA LEU A 106 16.63 21.23 5.37
C LEU A 106 16.61 21.41 3.85
N GLU A 107 17.76 21.24 3.22
CA GLU A 107 17.85 21.24 1.76
C GLU A 107 16.99 20.11 1.19
N LEU A 108 16.10 20.46 0.27
CA LEU A 108 15.24 19.51 -0.43
C LEU A 108 15.92 19.08 -1.73
N HIS A 109 16.03 17.78 -1.92
CA HIS A 109 16.46 17.19 -3.18
C HIS A 109 15.28 16.51 -3.86
N SER A 110 15.22 16.61 -5.18
CA SER A 110 14.15 15.99 -5.97
C SER A 110 14.68 14.83 -6.79
N VAL A 111 13.94 13.73 -6.79
CA VAL A 111 14.16 12.58 -7.67
C VAL A 111 12.86 12.25 -8.39
N ILE A 112 12.94 11.79 -9.64
CA ILE A 112 11.79 11.23 -10.35
C ILE A 112 11.95 9.72 -10.31
N ASN A 113 11.04 9.05 -9.62
CA ASN A 113 11.07 7.60 -9.45
C ASN A 113 9.71 6.99 -9.77
N THR A 114 9.76 5.78 -10.32
CA THR A 114 8.62 4.90 -10.45
C THR A 114 8.55 4.01 -9.21
N LEU A 115 7.40 4.00 -8.54
CA LEU A 115 7.08 3.02 -7.52
C LEU A 115 6.17 1.97 -8.15
N GLU A 116 6.50 0.70 -7.96
CA GLU A 116 5.70 -0.43 -8.43
C GLU A 116 5.46 -1.40 -7.28
N CYS A 117 4.21 -1.83 -7.13
CA CYS A 117 3.88 -2.89 -6.19
C CYS A 117 4.48 -4.20 -6.69
N ALA A 118 5.14 -4.97 -5.82
CA ALA A 118 5.58 -6.33 -6.13
C ALA A 118 4.41 -7.27 -6.53
N GLY A 119 3.17 -6.86 -6.27
CA GLY A 119 1.97 -7.56 -6.71
C GLY A 119 1.39 -7.10 -8.04
N ASN A 120 1.96 -6.11 -8.72
CA ASN A 120 1.48 -5.68 -10.03
C ASN A 120 1.45 -6.88 -10.99
N GLY A 121 0.36 -7.05 -11.72
CA GLY A 121 0.14 -8.19 -12.61
C GLY A 121 -0.39 -9.46 -11.93
N ARG A 122 -0.61 -9.48 -10.60
CA ARG A 122 -1.04 -10.68 -9.87
C ARG A 122 -2.32 -11.30 -10.43
N ALA A 123 -3.29 -10.49 -10.86
CA ALA A 123 -4.55 -10.96 -11.43
C ALA A 123 -4.38 -11.83 -12.69
N PHE A 124 -3.23 -11.76 -13.36
CA PHE A 124 -2.93 -12.55 -14.56
C PHE A 124 -2.10 -13.81 -14.29
N GLN A 125 -1.72 -14.08 -13.04
CA GLN A 125 -0.93 -15.27 -12.72
C GLN A 125 -1.74 -16.56 -12.88
N GLN A 126 -1.08 -17.59 -13.40
CA GLN A 126 -1.63 -18.93 -13.58
C GLN A 126 -0.68 -19.98 -12.95
N PRO A 127 -1.12 -20.72 -11.93
CA PRO A 127 -2.43 -20.62 -11.26
C PRO A 127 -2.59 -19.30 -10.51
N HIS A 128 -3.85 -18.90 -10.24
CA HIS A 128 -4.12 -17.74 -9.39
C HIS A 128 -3.47 -17.90 -8.02
N VAL A 129 -2.88 -16.81 -7.51
CA VAL A 129 -2.23 -16.78 -6.19
C VAL A 129 -2.95 -15.84 -5.22
N PRO A 130 -2.92 -16.13 -3.90
CA PRO A 130 -3.52 -15.26 -2.90
C PRO A 130 -2.93 -13.84 -2.88
N GLY A 131 -3.74 -12.88 -2.45
CA GLY A 131 -3.39 -11.47 -2.30
C GLY A 131 -4.36 -10.55 -3.02
N VAL A 132 -4.09 -9.25 -2.94
CA VAL A 132 -4.85 -8.24 -3.71
C VAL A 132 -4.63 -8.50 -5.19
N GLN A 133 -5.71 -8.67 -5.95
CA GLN A 133 -5.67 -9.02 -7.37
C GLN A 133 -5.46 -7.77 -8.21
N TRP A 134 -4.23 -7.23 -8.17
CA TRP A 134 -3.80 -6.11 -9.01
C TRP A 134 -3.75 -6.53 -10.47
N GLU A 135 -4.25 -5.67 -11.35
CA GLU A 135 -4.03 -5.82 -12.79
C GLU A 135 -2.70 -5.15 -13.18
N ARG A 136 -2.70 -3.98 -13.81
CA ARG A 136 -1.49 -3.39 -14.40
C ARG A 136 -1.18 -1.98 -13.91
N GLY A 137 -2.09 -1.37 -13.16
CA GLY A 137 -1.96 0.00 -12.64
C GLY A 137 -1.44 0.07 -11.21
N ALA A 138 -0.84 -1.00 -10.65
CA ALA A 138 -0.22 -0.95 -9.32
C ALA A 138 1.20 -0.35 -9.40
N VAL A 139 1.32 0.75 -10.14
CA VAL A 139 2.56 1.43 -10.51
C VAL A 139 2.27 2.91 -10.74
N GLY A 140 3.24 3.77 -10.44
CA GLY A 140 3.15 5.19 -10.74
C GLY A 140 4.51 5.87 -10.71
N THR A 141 4.69 6.90 -11.53
CA THR A 141 5.92 7.69 -11.59
C THR A 141 5.65 9.09 -11.06
N ALA A 142 6.45 9.55 -10.10
CA ALA A 142 6.29 10.87 -9.52
C ALA A 142 7.64 11.53 -9.24
N ARG A 143 7.60 12.87 -9.13
CA ARG A 143 8.69 13.64 -8.55
C ARG A 143 8.52 13.64 -7.04
N PHE A 144 9.48 13.12 -6.31
CA PHE A 144 9.52 13.17 -4.85
C PHE A 144 10.56 14.18 -4.42
N SER A 145 10.23 15.04 -3.45
CA SER A 145 11.18 16.03 -2.90
C SER A 145 11.27 15.90 -1.38
N GLY A 146 12.47 15.98 -0.84
CA GLY A 146 12.70 15.85 0.60
C GLY A 146 14.18 15.94 0.98
N PRO A 147 14.50 15.98 2.28
CA PRO A 147 15.88 15.87 2.75
C PRO A 147 16.46 14.50 2.38
N ARG A 148 17.75 14.47 2.00
CA ARG A 148 18.46 13.21 1.77
C ARG A 148 18.57 12.43 3.07
N MET A 149 18.26 11.14 3.00
CA MET A 149 18.38 10.24 4.14
C MET A 149 19.84 10.14 4.63
N ARG A 150 20.81 10.17 3.70
CA ARG A 150 22.24 10.21 4.02
C ARG A 150 22.59 11.33 5.01
N ASP A 151 22.07 12.53 4.78
CA ASP A 151 22.45 13.70 5.56
C ASP A 151 21.85 13.63 6.97
N LEU A 152 20.64 13.07 7.09
CA LEU A 152 20.02 12.77 8.38
C LEU A 152 20.80 11.70 9.16
N LEU A 153 21.22 10.62 8.49
CA LEU A 153 22.04 9.56 9.10
C LEU A 153 23.43 10.06 9.50
N GLN A 154 24.03 10.97 8.72
CA GLN A 154 25.29 11.61 9.07
C GLN A 154 25.17 12.45 10.34
N ARG A 155 24.08 13.21 10.49
CA ARG A 155 23.77 13.94 11.74
C ARG A 155 23.57 12.99 12.91
N ALA A 156 22.96 11.82 12.68
CA ALA A 156 22.80 10.79 13.70
C ALA A 156 24.11 10.10 14.10
N ARG A 157 25.15 10.19 13.26
CA ARG A 157 26.44 9.51 13.43
C ARG A 157 26.26 8.00 13.57
N VAL A 158 25.86 7.36 12.46
CA VAL A 158 25.71 5.89 12.39
C VAL A 158 27.00 5.19 12.83
N LYS A 159 26.88 4.23 13.75
CA LYS A 159 28.01 3.42 14.24
C LYS A 159 28.50 2.47 13.16
N SER A 160 29.77 2.06 13.22
CA SER A 160 30.36 1.08 12.29
C SER A 160 29.69 -0.30 12.31
N THR A 161 29.01 -0.62 13.42
CA THR A 161 28.17 -1.82 13.61
C THR A 161 26.85 -1.74 12.85
N GLY A 162 26.36 -0.56 12.47
CA GLY A 162 25.12 -0.38 11.72
C GLY A 162 25.21 -0.98 10.31
N LYS A 163 24.25 -1.83 9.94
CA LYS A 163 24.20 -2.52 8.64
C LYS A 163 22.94 -2.24 7.82
N HIS A 164 21.84 -1.99 8.50
CA HIS A 164 20.54 -1.73 7.88
C HIS A 164 19.88 -0.53 8.54
N VAL A 165 19.01 0.14 7.80
CA VAL A 165 18.08 1.11 8.38
C VAL A 165 16.68 0.54 8.30
N MET A 166 15.99 0.55 9.44
CA MET A 166 14.64 0.05 9.61
C MET A 166 13.66 1.23 9.67
N PHE A 167 12.54 1.09 8.97
CA PHE A 167 11.47 2.08 8.90
C PHE A 167 10.21 1.53 9.53
N ARG A 168 9.53 2.39 10.29
CA ARG A 168 8.24 2.10 10.89
C ARG A 168 7.33 3.32 10.68
N GLY A 169 6.11 3.07 10.22
CA GLY A 169 5.09 4.10 10.02
C GLY A 169 4.24 4.37 11.27
N LEU A 170 3.26 5.25 11.10
CA LEU A 170 2.21 5.56 12.08
C LEU A 170 0.93 4.77 11.84
N ASP A 171 1.00 3.74 10.99
CA ASP A 171 -0.14 2.92 10.62
C ASP A 171 -0.83 2.27 11.83
N GLU A 172 -2.17 2.28 11.83
CA GLU A 172 -2.98 1.68 12.88
C GLU A 172 -3.20 0.19 12.61
N VAL A 173 -2.57 -0.64 13.44
CA VAL A 173 -2.52 -2.08 13.26
C VAL A 173 -3.69 -2.76 13.98
N PRO A 174 -4.59 -3.49 13.28
CA PRO A 174 -5.74 -4.10 13.93
C PRO A 174 -5.36 -5.36 14.72
N GLY A 175 -5.84 -5.45 15.96
CA GLY A 175 -5.75 -6.65 16.78
C GLY A 175 -4.30 -7.06 17.09
N LYS A 176 -3.92 -8.28 16.68
CA LYS A 176 -2.60 -8.89 16.95
C LYS A 176 -1.69 -8.94 15.73
N VAL A 177 -2.03 -8.21 14.67
CA VAL A 177 -1.19 -8.17 13.46
C VAL A 177 0.14 -7.48 13.80
N PRO A 178 1.29 -7.93 13.25
CA PRO A 178 2.56 -7.21 13.43
C PRO A 178 2.55 -5.85 12.72
N ALA A 179 3.29 -4.88 13.25
CA ALA A 179 3.47 -3.58 12.61
C ALA A 179 4.12 -3.70 11.22
N PHE A 180 3.76 -2.79 10.31
CA PHE A 180 4.40 -2.73 9.01
C PHE A 180 5.80 -2.12 9.12
N ILE A 181 6.81 -3.00 9.10
CA ILE A 181 8.22 -2.62 9.23
C ILE A 181 8.99 -3.14 8.03
N ARG A 182 9.83 -2.30 7.44
CA ARG A 182 10.74 -2.66 6.35
C ARG A 182 12.14 -2.15 6.66
N SER A 183 13.13 -2.73 6.00
CA SER A 183 14.51 -2.23 6.08
C SER A 183 15.18 -2.27 4.73
N ILE A 184 16.22 -1.45 4.60
CA ILE A 184 17.15 -1.47 3.47
C ILE A 184 18.59 -1.50 4.00
N PRO A 185 19.56 -2.02 3.22
CA PRO A 185 20.97 -1.93 3.57
C PRO A 185 21.40 -0.47 3.76
N LEU A 186 22.37 -0.23 4.66
CA LEU A 186 22.89 1.12 4.95
C LEU A 186 23.43 1.81 3.69
N GLU A 187 24.04 1.04 2.78
CA GLU A 187 24.49 1.53 1.47
C GLU A 187 23.33 2.15 0.69
N LYS A 188 22.19 1.44 0.58
CA LYS A 188 21.02 1.99 -0.11
C LYS A 188 20.41 3.17 0.66
N ALA A 189 20.42 3.14 1.98
CA ALA A 189 19.92 4.25 2.81
C ALA A 189 20.75 5.53 2.65
N THR A 190 22.03 5.41 2.31
CA THR A 190 22.96 6.54 2.11
C THR A 190 23.18 6.89 0.63
N ASP A 191 22.49 6.19 -0.27
CA ASP A 191 22.49 6.45 -1.71
C ASP A 191 21.99 7.87 -2.04
N ALA A 192 22.48 8.41 -3.16
CA ALA A 192 22.22 9.80 -3.56
C ALA A 192 20.72 10.11 -3.75
N ASP A 193 19.93 9.09 -4.11
CA ASP A 193 18.52 9.22 -4.46
C ASP A 193 17.55 8.79 -3.33
N THR A 194 18.07 8.43 -2.16
CA THR A 194 17.22 8.05 -1.01
C THR A 194 16.83 9.28 -0.20
N LEU A 195 15.53 9.54 -0.12
CA LEU A 195 14.95 10.71 0.52
C LEU A 195 14.03 10.34 1.69
N VAL A 196 13.88 11.26 2.63
CA VAL A 196 12.66 11.39 3.44
C VAL A 196 11.75 12.37 2.72
N ALA A 197 10.88 11.88 1.84
CA ALA A 197 10.04 12.73 1.00
C ALA A 197 9.01 13.51 1.84
N LEU A 198 8.91 14.82 1.59
CA LEU A 198 7.91 15.73 2.16
C LEU A 198 6.92 16.24 1.12
N GLU A 199 7.25 16.07 -0.17
CA GLU A 199 6.42 16.49 -1.28
C GLU A 199 6.43 15.43 -2.38
N MET A 200 5.30 15.35 -3.08
CA MET A 200 5.09 14.52 -4.25
C MET A 200 4.44 15.37 -5.34
N ASN A 201 5.04 15.43 -6.53
CA ASN A 201 4.61 16.28 -7.65
C ASN A 201 4.38 17.76 -7.27
N ASN A 202 5.26 18.31 -6.42
CA ASN A 202 5.21 19.69 -5.91
C ASN A 202 4.02 20.00 -4.98
N ALA A 203 3.34 18.97 -4.47
CA ALA A 203 2.35 19.10 -3.41
C ALA A 203 2.83 18.35 -2.15
N PRO A 204 2.41 18.77 -0.94
CA PRO A 204 2.66 18.03 0.29
C PRO A 204 2.11 16.59 0.26
#